data_AF-B7RYZ4-F1
#
_entry.id   AF-B7RYZ4-F1
#
_cell.length_a   1.000
_cell.length_b   1.000
_cell.length_c   1.000
_cell.angle_alpha   90.00
_cell.angle_beta   90.00
_cell.angle_gamma   90.00
#
_symmetry.space_group_name_H-M   'P 1'
#
loop_
_entity.id
_entity.type
_entity.pdbx_description
1 polymer ?
#
loop_
_entity_poly.entity_id
_entity_poly.type
_entity_poly.pdbx_seq_one_letter_code
_entity_poly.pdbx_strand_id
1 'polypeptide(L)'
;MTTVWSGVIAMTLFHVTVYGANQMMVQRTLAAKNIGDAKKSFLMMGFGAFFIYFLFILLGVLFYSYYGGREFENGNTIILHFAADYGLPGLMGLIAAAVLAASMSSLDSAFNSMSTVSTIDFYQRYFRPDESGAHYLTVSRAFTVFWAALIVVPALMFAESEGSILETLSKVGSYFVGAKLSMFALGFFSKHTTERGLLIGVAVGFVVVWYVATRTDIAWPWFCAIGGAVNISVSLLASLIIDGRQEDYSPYTVVGQKAQYLAEGREEKDGNWFVVPGRVDKISYYLLALFAATIAFLYLFNDLIP
;
A
#
# COMPACT_ATOMS: atom_id res chain seq x y z
N MET A 1 -12.10 15.35 12.51
CA MET A 1 -11.71 14.33 13.53
C MET A 1 -11.67 12.94 12.90
N THR A 2 -10.69 12.11 13.28
CA THR A 2 -10.65 10.68 12.93
C THR A 2 -11.73 9.94 13.71
N THR A 3 -12.47 9.08 13.02
CA THR A 3 -13.54 8.25 13.61
C THR A 3 -13.25 6.77 13.35
N VAL A 4 -13.95 5.88 14.05
CA VAL A 4 -13.87 4.43 13.78
C VAL A 4 -14.16 4.14 12.30
N TRP A 5 -15.08 4.87 11.67
CA TRP A 5 -15.38 4.73 10.24
C TRP A 5 -14.23 5.12 9.33
N SER A 6 -13.43 6.13 9.70
CA SER A 6 -12.20 6.45 8.97
C SER A 6 -11.17 5.31 9.06
N GLY A 7 -11.07 4.66 10.22
CA GLY A 7 -10.22 3.50 10.43
C GLY A 7 -10.71 2.24 9.72
N VAL A 8 -12.02 2.02 9.60
CA VAL A 8 -12.56 0.83 8.94
C VAL A 8 -12.69 1.04 7.43
N ILE A 9 -13.40 2.06 6.98
CA ILE A 9 -13.73 2.23 5.56
C ILE A 9 -12.56 2.86 4.80
N ALA A 10 -12.10 4.02 5.27
CA ALA A 10 -11.14 4.81 4.53
C ALA A 10 -9.76 4.12 4.50
N MET A 11 -9.32 3.56 5.63
CA MET A 11 -8.08 2.76 5.65
C MET A 11 -8.22 1.44 4.89
N THR A 12 -9.40 0.83 4.76
CA THR A 12 -9.57 -0.34 3.89
C THR A 12 -9.28 0.03 2.43
N LEU A 13 -9.86 1.12 1.93
CA LEU A 13 -9.58 1.61 0.57
C LEU A 13 -8.10 1.96 0.39
N PHE A 14 -7.49 2.54 1.43
CA PHE A 14 -6.07 2.85 1.43
C PHE A 14 -5.22 1.58 1.25
N HIS A 15 -5.47 0.55 2.07
CA HIS A 15 -4.69 -0.69 2.04
C HIS A 15 -4.98 -1.56 0.81
N VAL A 16 -6.21 -1.58 0.29
CA VAL A 16 -6.51 -2.25 -0.98
C VAL A 16 -5.61 -1.72 -2.09
N THR A 17 -5.38 -0.42 -2.12
CA THR A 17 -4.49 0.22 -3.10
C THR A 17 -3.02 -0.08 -2.80
N VAL A 18 -2.59 0.06 -1.54
CA VAL A 18 -1.20 -0.19 -1.14
C VAL A 18 -0.79 -1.64 -1.39
N TYR A 19 -1.69 -2.61 -1.21
CA TYR A 19 -1.35 -4.01 -1.45
C TYR A 19 -1.62 -4.46 -2.89
N GLY A 20 -2.62 -3.88 -3.55
CA GLY A 20 -3.02 -4.27 -4.90
C GLY A 20 -2.23 -3.59 -6.03
N ALA A 21 -1.69 -2.39 -5.80
CA ALA A 21 -1.11 -1.55 -6.85
C ALA A 21 0.32 -1.05 -6.57
N ASN A 22 0.94 -1.49 -5.47
CA ASN A 22 2.30 -1.07 -5.12
C ASN A 22 3.34 -1.98 -5.78
N GLN A 23 4.35 -1.37 -6.39
CA GLN A 23 5.43 -2.07 -7.07
C GLN A 23 6.14 -3.08 -6.18
N MET A 24 6.35 -2.78 -4.90
CA MET A 24 6.97 -3.73 -3.96
C MET A 24 6.17 -5.03 -3.84
N MET A 25 4.85 -4.94 -3.90
CA MET A 25 3.96 -6.10 -3.82
C MET A 25 3.90 -6.83 -5.15
N VAL A 26 3.81 -6.09 -6.27
CA VAL A 26 3.84 -6.67 -7.63
C VAL A 26 5.12 -7.48 -7.84
N GLN A 27 6.28 -6.94 -7.48
CA GLN A 27 7.57 -7.64 -7.61
C GLN A 27 7.59 -8.97 -6.85
N ARG A 28 7.03 -9.01 -5.62
CA ARG A 28 6.92 -10.25 -4.84
C ARG A 28 6.01 -11.28 -5.51
N THR A 29 4.92 -10.84 -6.15
CA THR A 29 4.05 -11.77 -6.90
C THR A 29 4.72 -12.32 -8.15
N LEU A 30 5.50 -11.49 -8.87
CA LEU A 30 6.21 -11.90 -10.09
C LEU A 30 7.38 -12.85 -9.78
N ALA A 31 7.96 -12.76 -8.59
CA ALA A 31 9.00 -13.67 -8.12
C ALA A 31 8.44 -15.01 -7.58
N ALA A 32 7.13 -15.12 -7.39
CA ALA A 32 6.51 -16.36 -6.94
C ALA A 32 6.54 -17.42 -8.06
N LYS A 33 6.70 -18.69 -7.66
CA LYS A 33 6.79 -19.81 -8.62
C LYS A 33 5.52 -19.98 -9.48
N ASN A 34 4.35 -19.67 -8.92
CA ASN A 34 3.05 -19.78 -9.56
C ASN A 34 2.02 -18.89 -8.83
N ILE A 35 0.82 -18.76 -9.39
CA ILE A 35 -0.25 -17.93 -8.81
C ILE A 35 -0.65 -18.38 -7.40
N GLY A 36 -0.59 -19.69 -7.14
CA GLY A 36 -0.96 -20.27 -5.86
C GLY A 36 0.00 -19.85 -4.74
N ASP A 37 1.30 -19.85 -5.03
CA ASP A 37 2.33 -19.37 -4.09
C ASP A 37 2.23 -17.86 -3.85
N ALA A 38 1.93 -17.07 -4.90
CA ALA A 38 1.65 -15.64 -4.75
C ALA A 38 0.44 -15.40 -3.83
N LYS A 39 -0.67 -16.12 -4.04
CA LYS A 39 -1.88 -16.02 -3.21
C LYS A 39 -1.65 -16.48 -1.78
N LYS A 40 -0.93 -17.59 -1.57
CA LYS A 40 -0.52 -18.04 -0.23
C LYS A 40 0.28 -16.98 0.52
N SER A 41 1.19 -16.28 -0.16
CA SER A 41 1.96 -15.18 0.44
C SER A 41 1.05 -14.05 0.91
N PHE A 42 0.08 -13.62 0.09
CA PHE A 42 -0.91 -12.60 0.50
C PHE A 42 -1.81 -13.05 1.65
N LEU A 43 -2.26 -14.31 1.64
CA LEU A 43 -3.07 -14.87 2.72
C LEU A 43 -2.27 -14.93 4.03
N MET A 44 -1.02 -15.39 3.99
CA MET A 44 -0.14 -15.41 5.16
C MET A 44 0.03 -14.01 5.75
N MET A 45 0.23 -13.01 4.90
CA MET A 45 0.27 -11.60 5.32
C MET A 45 -1.04 -11.18 5.99
N GLY A 46 -2.20 -11.49 5.38
CA GLY A 46 -3.51 -11.14 5.91
C GLY A 46 -3.82 -11.78 7.27
N PHE A 47 -3.58 -13.09 7.43
CA PHE A 47 -3.81 -13.78 8.70
C PHE A 47 -2.79 -13.38 9.78
N GLY A 48 -1.52 -13.14 9.40
CA GLY A 48 -0.45 -12.81 10.33
C GLY A 48 -0.45 -11.36 10.82
N ALA A 49 -0.91 -10.42 9.99
CA ALA A 49 -0.83 -8.98 10.27
C ALA A 49 -1.51 -8.60 11.59
N PHE A 50 -2.68 -9.16 11.88
CA PHE A 50 -3.40 -8.88 13.12
C PHE A 50 -2.53 -9.14 14.36
N PHE A 51 -1.89 -10.31 14.44
CA PHE A 51 -1.08 -10.69 15.61
C PHE A 51 0.13 -9.78 15.79
N ILE A 52 0.77 -9.39 14.69
CA ILE A 52 1.93 -8.49 14.72
C ILE A 52 1.49 -7.10 15.20
N TYR A 53 0.46 -6.51 14.60
CA TYR A 53 -0.02 -5.19 15.01
C TYR A 53 -0.57 -5.16 16.44
N PHE A 54 -1.31 -6.19 16.84
CA PHE A 54 -1.81 -6.32 18.20
C PHE A 54 -0.66 -6.39 19.22
N LEU A 55 0.41 -7.15 18.93
CA LEU A 55 1.58 -7.22 19.78
C LEU A 55 2.26 -5.85 19.96
N PHE A 56 2.44 -5.08 18.88
CA PHE A 56 3.06 -3.74 18.97
C PHE A 56 2.18 -2.75 19.74
N ILE A 57 0.86 -2.77 19.54
CA ILE A 57 -0.08 -1.94 20.31
C ILE A 57 -0.05 -2.32 21.78
N LEU A 58 -0.09 -3.61 22.09
CA LEU A 58 0.00 -4.13 23.45
C LEU A 58 1.31 -3.70 24.12
N LEU A 59 2.45 -3.78 23.42
CA LEU A 59 3.73 -3.27 23.92
C LEU A 59 3.67 -1.78 24.23
N GLY A 60 3.03 -0.97 23.38
CA GLY A 60 2.81 0.45 23.65
C GLY A 60 2.04 0.70 24.96
N VAL A 61 0.95 -0.04 25.19
CA VAL A 61 0.16 0.03 26.43
C VAL A 61 0.99 -0.43 27.64
N LEU A 62 1.76 -1.51 27.50
CA LEU A 62 2.63 -2.01 28.56
C LEU A 62 3.73 -1.01 28.91
N PHE A 63 4.34 -0.34 27.93
CA PHE A 63 5.31 0.72 28.20
C PHE A 63 4.66 1.92 28.89
N TYR A 64 3.47 2.34 28.45
CA TYR A 64 2.73 3.41 29.11
C TYR A 64 2.49 3.09 30.60
N SER A 65 2.08 1.86 30.91
CA SER A 65 1.89 1.39 32.29
C SER A 65 3.22 1.30 33.07
N TYR A 66 4.27 0.72 32.47
CA TYR A 66 5.59 0.58 33.09
C TYR A 66 6.20 1.92 33.51
N TYR A 67 6.04 2.95 32.68
CA TYR A 67 6.52 4.30 32.98
C TYR A 67 5.52 5.18 33.74
N GLY A 68 4.40 4.62 34.21
CA GLY A 68 3.41 5.35 35.00
C GLY A 68 2.79 6.54 34.26
N GLY A 69 2.60 6.43 32.95
CA GLY A 69 2.04 7.50 32.12
C GLY A 69 2.99 8.67 31.83
N ARG A 70 4.31 8.49 32.06
CA ARG A 70 5.32 9.50 31.67
C ARG A 70 5.22 9.83 30.19
N GLU A 71 5.13 11.12 29.89
CA GLU A 71 5.24 11.61 28.52
C GLU A 71 6.70 11.60 28.05
N PHE A 72 6.92 11.13 26.83
CA PHE A 72 8.22 11.13 26.17
C PHE A 72 8.22 12.19 25.08
N GLU A 73 9.30 12.96 24.98
CA GLU A 73 9.49 13.94 23.88
C GLU A 73 9.39 13.26 22.52
N ASN A 74 9.93 12.04 22.40
CA ASN A 74 9.84 11.23 21.19
C ASN A 74 9.22 9.85 21.49
N GLY A 75 7.94 9.70 21.15
CA GLY A 75 7.23 8.41 21.29
C GLY A 75 7.83 7.27 20.45
N ASN A 76 8.62 7.57 19.41
CA ASN A 76 9.23 6.58 18.54
C ASN A 76 10.45 5.89 19.18
N THR A 77 11.02 6.43 20.27
CA THR A 77 12.23 5.89 20.93
C THR A 77 11.92 5.09 22.21
N ILE A 78 10.65 4.96 22.61
CA ILE A 78 10.25 4.33 23.88
C ILE A 78 10.82 2.92 24.04
N ILE A 79 10.81 2.11 22.97
CA ILE A 79 11.35 0.75 23.02
C ILE A 79 12.87 0.72 23.31
N LEU A 80 13.60 1.74 22.83
CA LEU A 80 15.03 1.88 23.09
C LEU A 80 15.28 2.36 24.52
N HIS A 81 14.48 3.31 25.01
CA HIS A 81 14.53 3.72 26.43
C HIS A 81 14.27 2.53 27.35
N PHE A 82 13.25 1.72 27.06
CA PHE A 82 12.96 0.52 27.83
C PHE A 82 14.12 -0.47 27.84
N ALA A 83 14.73 -0.72 26.67
CA ALA A 83 15.88 -1.62 26.58
C ALA A 83 17.09 -1.13 27.41
N ALA A 84 17.28 0.18 27.53
CA ALA A 84 18.35 0.79 28.32
C ALA A 84 18.03 0.70 29.82
N ASP A 85 16.83 1.13 30.21
CA ASP A 85 16.40 1.26 31.61
C ASP A 85 16.21 -0.11 32.28
N TYR A 86 15.72 -1.11 31.53
CA TYR A 86 15.49 -2.46 32.06
C TYR A 86 16.80 -3.17 32.44
N GLY A 87 17.94 -2.77 31.88
CA GLY A 87 19.27 -3.23 32.31
C GLY A 87 19.60 -4.71 32.05
N LEU A 88 18.82 -5.42 31.22
CA LEU A 88 19.11 -6.81 30.86
C LEU A 88 20.30 -6.89 29.89
N PRO A 89 21.40 -7.58 30.23
CA PRO A 89 22.56 -7.68 29.35
C PRO A 89 22.19 -8.23 27.96
N GLY A 90 22.61 -7.52 26.91
CA GLY A 90 22.38 -7.91 25.51
C GLY A 90 21.01 -7.51 24.92
N LEU A 91 20.02 -7.15 25.74
CA LEU A 91 18.68 -6.77 25.25
C LEU A 91 18.72 -5.54 24.32
N MET A 92 19.45 -4.49 24.72
CA MET A 92 19.67 -3.31 23.90
C MET A 92 20.29 -3.67 22.54
N GLY A 93 21.30 -4.54 22.54
CA GLY A 93 21.95 -4.98 21.31
C GLY A 93 21.01 -5.75 20.39
N LEU A 94 20.17 -6.63 20.96
CA LEU A 94 19.19 -7.40 20.21
C LEU A 94 18.11 -6.49 19.58
N ILE A 95 17.57 -5.54 20.35
CA ILE A 95 16.55 -4.60 19.87
C ILE A 95 17.13 -3.68 18.80
N ALA A 96 18.33 -3.13 19.02
CA ALA A 96 19.00 -2.30 18.02
C ALA A 96 19.25 -3.07 16.72
N ALA A 97 19.73 -4.31 16.79
CA ALA A 97 19.93 -5.16 15.62
C ALA A 97 18.60 -5.45 14.89
N ALA A 98 17.52 -5.76 15.63
CA ALA A 98 16.22 -6.02 15.05
C ALA A 98 15.63 -4.78 14.34
N VAL A 99 15.74 -3.59 14.94
CA VAL A 99 15.29 -2.33 14.34
C VAL A 99 16.08 -1.99 13.08
N LEU A 100 17.41 -2.16 13.11
CA LEU A 100 18.27 -1.95 11.94
C LEU A 100 17.93 -2.94 10.82
N ALA A 101 17.77 -4.22 11.14
CA ALA A 101 17.40 -5.26 10.16
C ALA A 101 16.03 -5.00 9.52
N ALA A 102 15.02 -4.61 10.31
CA ALA A 102 13.70 -4.26 9.82
C ALA A 102 13.73 -3.02 8.90
N SER A 103 14.55 -2.03 9.25
CA SER A 103 14.76 -0.82 8.46
C SER A 103 15.45 -1.13 7.13
N MET A 104 16.53 -1.93 7.15
CA MET A 104 17.25 -2.36 5.94
C MET A 104 16.35 -3.15 4.99
N SER A 105 15.57 -4.11 5.49
CA SER A 105 14.62 -4.90 4.68
C SER A 105 13.59 -4.03 3.93
N SER A 106 13.13 -2.96 4.58
CA SER A 106 12.18 -2.01 4.00
C SER A 106 12.84 -1.10 2.96
N LEU A 107 14.04 -0.59 3.26
CA LEU A 107 14.83 0.25 2.35
C LEU A 107 15.26 -0.52 1.09
N ASP A 108 15.72 -1.76 1.24
CA ASP A 108 16.13 -2.62 0.13
C ASP A 108 14.96 -2.83 -0.85
N SER A 109 13.76 -3.15 -0.31
CA SER A 109 12.54 -3.30 -1.11
C SER A 109 12.18 -2.00 -1.84
N ALA A 110 12.25 -0.86 -1.14
CA ALA A 110 11.92 0.44 -1.71
C ALA A 110 12.90 0.86 -2.82
N PHE A 111 14.21 0.74 -2.60
CA PHE A 111 15.22 1.07 -3.61
C PHE A 111 15.13 0.15 -4.83
N ASN A 112 14.89 -1.14 -4.64
CA ASN A 112 14.69 -2.07 -5.75
C ASN A 112 13.47 -1.70 -6.60
N SER A 113 12.34 -1.40 -5.96
CA SER A 113 11.12 -0.96 -6.65
C SER A 113 11.30 0.37 -7.39
N MET A 114 11.87 1.38 -6.73
CA MET A 114 12.11 2.71 -7.33
C MET A 114 13.09 2.63 -8.50
N SER A 115 14.16 1.84 -8.37
CA SER A 115 15.12 1.59 -9.45
C SER A 115 14.47 0.88 -10.63
N THR A 116 13.64 -0.13 -10.38
CA THR A 116 12.94 -0.86 -11.43
C THR A 116 12.00 0.05 -12.22
N VAL A 117 11.19 0.88 -11.53
CA VAL A 117 10.31 1.85 -12.17
C VAL A 117 11.12 2.86 -12.99
N SER A 118 12.19 3.41 -12.41
CA SER A 118 13.05 4.38 -13.10
C SER A 118 13.71 3.78 -14.35
N THR A 119 14.11 2.51 -14.29
CA THR A 119 14.82 1.83 -15.38
C THR A 119 13.87 1.34 -16.47
N ILE A 120 12.84 0.57 -16.11
CA ILE A 120 11.96 -0.09 -17.09
C ILE A 120 10.88 0.87 -17.59
N ASP A 121 10.18 1.53 -16.68
CA ASP A 121 8.99 2.32 -17.02
C ASP A 121 9.34 3.69 -17.60
N PHE A 122 10.51 4.24 -17.25
CA PHE A 122 10.97 5.53 -17.74
C PHE A 122 12.16 5.42 -18.70
N TYR A 123 13.31 4.97 -18.22
CA TYR A 123 14.56 5.02 -19.00
C TYR A 123 14.49 4.15 -20.27
N GLN A 124 14.16 2.86 -20.12
CA GLN A 124 14.00 1.95 -21.22
C GLN A 124 12.85 2.41 -22.11
N ARG A 125 11.67 2.68 -21.55
CA ARG A 125 10.49 3.01 -22.35
C ARG A 125 10.64 4.27 -23.22
N TYR A 126 11.26 5.33 -22.71
CA TYR A 126 11.23 6.66 -23.37
C TYR A 126 12.59 7.20 -23.82
N PHE A 127 13.70 6.77 -23.20
CA PHE A 127 15.03 7.33 -23.50
C PHE A 127 15.90 6.40 -24.33
N ARG A 128 15.92 5.10 -24.00
CA ARG A 128 16.78 4.09 -24.62
C ARG A 128 16.08 2.72 -24.66
N PRO A 129 15.20 2.44 -25.66
CA PRO A 129 14.35 1.24 -25.68
C PRO A 129 15.04 -0.07 -26.08
N ASP A 130 16.15 0.00 -26.80
CA ASP A 130 16.75 -1.18 -27.45
C ASP A 130 18.20 -1.46 -27.00
N GLU A 131 18.51 -1.14 -25.74
CA GLU A 131 19.82 -1.44 -25.16
C GLU A 131 19.91 -2.88 -24.61
N SER A 132 21.15 -3.35 -24.37
CA SER A 132 21.40 -4.69 -23.84
C SER A 132 20.94 -4.85 -22.37
N GLY A 133 20.64 -6.08 -21.95
CA GLY A 133 20.31 -6.37 -20.55
C GLY A 133 21.42 -5.97 -19.56
N ALA A 134 22.69 -6.05 -19.97
CA ALA A 134 23.83 -5.59 -19.15
C ALA A 134 23.83 -4.06 -18.95
N HIS A 135 23.39 -3.31 -19.97
CA HIS A 135 23.19 -1.87 -19.86
C HIS A 135 22.10 -1.54 -18.86
N TYR A 136 20.91 -2.14 -18.99
CA TYR A 136 19.81 -1.89 -18.05
C TYR A 136 20.14 -2.30 -16.62
N LEU A 137 20.91 -3.38 -16.42
CA LEU A 137 21.41 -3.76 -15.09
C LEU A 137 22.31 -2.66 -14.50
N THR A 138 23.18 -2.08 -15.31
CA THR A 138 24.08 -0.99 -14.89
C THR A 138 23.29 0.28 -14.56
N VAL A 139 22.33 0.63 -15.40
CA VAL A 139 21.41 1.78 -15.19
C VAL A 139 20.58 1.58 -13.91
N SER A 140 20.05 0.37 -13.69
CA SER A 140 19.33 0.01 -12.46
C SER A 140 20.21 0.20 -11.21
N ARG A 141 21.48 -0.23 -11.24
CA ARG A 141 22.41 0.01 -10.12
C ARG A 141 22.67 1.49 -9.89
N ALA A 142 22.79 2.28 -10.96
CA ALA A 142 22.95 3.73 -10.87
C ALA A 142 21.71 4.40 -10.25
N PHE A 143 20.50 4.00 -10.66
CA PHE A 143 19.27 4.50 -10.05
C PHE A 143 19.13 4.10 -8.58
N THR A 144 19.54 2.89 -8.20
CA THR A 144 19.58 2.47 -6.78
C THR A 144 20.44 3.44 -5.95
N VAL A 145 21.66 3.75 -6.41
CA VAL A 145 22.55 4.71 -5.72
C VAL A 145 21.94 6.11 -5.71
N PHE A 146 21.34 6.55 -6.82
CA PHE A 146 20.66 7.85 -6.90
C PHE A 146 19.55 7.97 -5.86
N TRP A 147 18.64 7.00 -5.76
CA TRP A 147 17.56 7.02 -4.78
C TRP A 147 18.06 6.90 -3.34
N ALA A 148 19.13 6.12 -3.11
CA ALA A 148 19.78 6.01 -1.81
C ALA A 148 20.44 7.33 -1.36
N ALA A 149 21.02 8.10 -2.28
CA ALA A 149 21.54 9.43 -1.97
C ALA A 149 20.39 10.45 -1.77
N LEU A 150 19.36 10.38 -2.62
CA LEU A 150 18.23 11.31 -2.56
C LEU A 150 17.46 11.20 -1.24
N ILE A 151 17.25 9.98 -0.71
CA ILE A 151 16.47 9.76 0.51
C ILE A 151 17.14 10.33 1.77
N VAL A 152 18.46 10.58 1.74
CA VAL A 152 19.18 11.22 2.86
C VAL A 152 18.63 12.62 3.13
N VAL A 153 18.24 13.37 2.09
CA VAL A 153 17.72 14.74 2.25
C VAL A 153 16.44 14.78 3.09
N PRO A 154 15.33 14.11 2.71
CA PRO A 154 14.15 14.07 3.56
C PRO A 154 14.43 13.37 4.90
N ALA A 155 15.31 12.35 4.96
CA ALA A 155 15.65 11.73 6.24
C ALA A 155 16.25 12.73 7.24
N LEU A 156 17.15 13.62 6.79
CA LEU A 156 17.69 14.70 7.63
C LEU A 156 16.64 15.74 8.00
N MET A 157 15.74 16.09 7.07
CA MET A 157 14.65 17.03 7.34
C MET A 157 13.65 16.51 8.39
N PHE A 158 13.43 15.20 8.45
CA PHE A 158 12.54 14.55 9.40
C PHE A 158 13.26 13.99 10.64
N ALA A 159 14.58 14.16 10.75
CA ALA A 159 15.35 13.63 11.89
C ALA A 159 14.90 14.21 13.24
N GLU A 160 14.44 15.47 13.22
CA GLU A 160 13.96 16.21 14.40
C GLU A 160 12.43 16.38 14.40
N SER A 161 11.69 15.66 13.55
CA SER A 161 10.24 15.84 13.49
C SER A 161 9.56 15.29 14.74
N GLU A 162 8.73 16.11 15.38
CA GLU A 162 7.89 15.71 16.50
C GLU A 162 6.62 14.98 16.03
N GLY A 163 6.14 14.03 16.83
CA GLY A 163 4.92 13.27 16.58
C GLY A 163 5.12 11.92 15.89
N SER A 164 4.01 11.33 15.45
CA SER A 164 4.02 10.01 14.79
C SER A 164 4.51 10.13 13.35
N ILE A 165 5.70 9.61 13.08
CA ILE A 165 6.26 9.51 11.73
C ILE A 165 5.34 8.65 10.85
N LEU A 166 4.79 7.57 11.40
CA LEU A 166 3.85 6.69 10.70
C LEU A 166 2.59 7.45 10.25
N GLU A 167 2.02 8.28 11.11
CA GLU A 167 0.86 9.11 10.76
C GLU A 167 1.21 10.10 9.65
N THR A 168 2.35 10.79 9.78
CA THR A 168 2.82 11.78 8.80
C THR A 168 3.01 11.15 7.42
N LEU A 169 3.69 10.01 7.35
CA LEU A 169 3.89 9.27 6.10
C LEU A 169 2.57 8.79 5.50
N SER A 170 1.65 8.29 6.33
CA SER A 170 0.34 7.81 5.86
C SER A 170 -0.51 8.96 5.33
N LYS A 171 -0.47 10.12 5.99
CA LYS A 171 -1.12 11.35 5.55
C LYS A 171 -0.59 11.82 4.20
N VAL A 172 0.72 11.87 4.00
CA VAL A 172 1.32 12.22 2.69
C VAL A 172 0.92 11.19 1.63
N GLY A 173 0.96 9.89 1.95
CA GLY A 173 0.54 8.84 1.04
C GLY A 173 -0.91 8.99 0.58
N SER A 174 -1.81 9.39 1.49
CA SER A 174 -3.26 9.45 1.22
C SER A 174 -3.67 10.35 0.05
N TYR A 175 -2.86 11.36 -0.28
CA TYR A 175 -3.07 12.24 -1.44
C TYR A 175 -2.99 11.48 -2.77
N PHE A 176 -2.11 10.49 -2.86
CA PHE A 176 -1.84 9.75 -4.10
C PHE A 176 -2.65 8.45 -4.21
N VAL A 177 -3.04 7.90 -3.06
CA VAL A 177 -3.68 6.59 -3.00
C VAL A 177 -5.05 6.61 -3.69
N GLY A 178 -5.84 7.67 -3.53
CA GLY A 178 -7.12 7.81 -4.25
C GLY A 178 -6.95 7.80 -5.77
N ALA A 179 -5.91 8.47 -6.29
CA ALA A 179 -5.61 8.49 -7.72
C ALA A 179 -5.10 7.15 -8.26
N LYS A 180 -4.29 6.41 -7.48
CA LYS A 180 -3.90 5.04 -7.85
C LYS A 180 -5.10 4.11 -7.86
N LEU A 181 -5.94 4.19 -6.83
CA LEU A 181 -7.16 3.38 -6.72
C LEU A 181 -8.04 3.53 -7.96
N SER A 182 -8.31 4.77 -8.38
CA SER A 182 -9.14 5.06 -9.55
C SER A 182 -8.50 4.58 -10.85
N MET A 183 -7.21 4.81 -11.09
CA MET A 183 -6.51 4.34 -12.29
C MET A 183 -6.63 2.83 -12.46
N PHE A 184 -6.35 2.06 -11.40
CA PHE A 184 -6.45 0.61 -11.44
C PHE A 184 -7.90 0.12 -11.50
N ALA A 185 -8.81 0.71 -10.72
CA ALA A 185 -10.21 0.33 -10.73
C ALA A 185 -10.86 0.56 -12.11
N LEU A 186 -10.61 1.72 -12.72
CA LEU A 186 -11.12 2.02 -14.06
C LEU A 186 -10.43 1.15 -15.11
N GLY A 187 -9.12 0.95 -15.03
CA GLY A 187 -8.39 0.08 -15.97
C GLY A 187 -8.86 -1.38 -15.92
N PHE A 188 -9.21 -1.91 -14.74
CA PHE A 188 -9.64 -3.29 -14.59
C PHE A 188 -11.13 -3.51 -14.85
N PHE A 189 -11.99 -2.54 -14.54
CA PHE A 189 -13.44 -2.75 -14.50
C PHE A 189 -14.23 -1.85 -15.44
N SER A 190 -13.67 -0.72 -15.89
CA SER A 190 -14.39 0.19 -16.77
C SER A 190 -14.26 -0.21 -18.23
N LYS A 191 -15.41 -0.21 -18.92
CA LYS A 191 -15.49 -0.29 -20.38
C LYS A 191 -15.21 1.06 -21.05
N HIS A 192 -15.61 2.14 -20.38
CA HIS A 192 -15.78 3.45 -21.02
C HIS A 192 -14.64 4.43 -20.73
N THR A 193 -13.70 4.08 -19.85
CA THR A 193 -12.62 5.01 -19.50
C THR A 193 -11.58 5.04 -20.60
N THR A 194 -11.26 6.25 -21.06
CA THR A 194 -10.16 6.52 -21.99
C THR A 194 -8.99 7.17 -21.27
N GLU A 195 -7.81 7.15 -21.89
CA GLU A 195 -6.61 7.78 -21.35
C GLU A 195 -6.82 9.28 -21.08
N ARG A 196 -7.45 10.00 -22.02
CA ARG A 196 -7.74 11.43 -21.89
C ARG A 196 -8.68 11.71 -20.72
N GLY A 197 -9.77 10.96 -20.62
CA GLY A 197 -10.70 11.11 -19.51
C GLY A 197 -10.05 10.80 -18.17
N LEU A 198 -9.23 9.74 -18.10
CA LEU A 198 -8.48 9.38 -16.90
C LEU A 198 -7.52 10.49 -16.45
N LEU A 199 -6.75 11.09 -17.36
CA LEU A 199 -5.84 12.19 -17.04
C LEU A 199 -6.59 13.40 -16.47
N ILE A 200 -7.75 13.74 -17.03
CA ILE A 200 -8.61 14.82 -16.53
C ILE A 200 -9.13 14.48 -15.12
N GLY A 201 -9.63 13.26 -14.90
CA GLY A 201 -10.14 12.85 -13.60
C GLY A 201 -9.05 12.83 -12.52
N VAL A 202 -7.83 12.44 -12.86
CA VAL A 202 -6.67 12.50 -11.95
C VAL A 202 -6.34 13.94 -11.59
N ALA A 203 -6.25 14.84 -12.56
CA ALA A 203 -5.97 16.25 -12.32
C ALA A 203 -7.04 16.89 -11.41
N VAL A 204 -8.33 16.69 -11.72
CA VAL A 204 -9.44 17.21 -10.91
C VAL A 204 -9.45 16.57 -9.52
N GLY A 205 -9.17 15.26 -9.42
CA GLY A 205 -9.05 14.56 -8.14
C GLY A 205 -7.99 15.18 -7.23
N PHE A 206 -6.80 15.50 -7.76
CA PHE A 206 -5.76 16.18 -6.97
C PHE A 206 -6.19 17.58 -6.53
N VAL A 207 -6.85 18.36 -7.39
CA VAL A 207 -7.36 19.69 -7.03
C VAL A 207 -8.38 19.60 -5.90
N VAL A 208 -9.30 18.64 -5.96
CA VAL A 208 -10.32 18.45 -4.91
C VAL A 208 -9.69 17.97 -3.61
N VAL A 209 -8.76 17.01 -3.66
CA VAL A 209 -8.04 16.56 -2.46
C VAL A 209 -7.25 17.71 -1.83
N TRP A 210 -6.55 18.52 -2.63
CA TRP A 210 -5.85 19.71 -2.15
C TRP A 210 -6.80 20.70 -1.48
N TYR A 211 -7.96 20.98 -2.09
CA TYR A 211 -8.98 21.85 -1.51
C TYR A 211 -9.49 21.29 -0.17
N VAL A 212 -9.86 20.01 -0.14
CA VAL A 212 -10.33 19.34 1.08
C VAL A 212 -9.28 19.38 2.18
N ALA A 213 -8.02 19.08 1.85
CA ALA A 213 -6.94 19.01 2.82
C ALA A 213 -6.54 20.37 3.41
N THR A 214 -6.79 21.47 2.69
CA THR A 214 -6.38 22.83 3.12
C THR A 214 -7.54 23.69 3.63
N ARG A 215 -8.79 23.37 3.23
CA ARG A 215 -9.97 24.19 3.52
C ARG A 215 -11.02 23.53 4.39
N THR A 216 -10.82 22.27 4.79
CA THR A 216 -11.80 21.52 5.61
C THR A 216 -11.12 20.74 6.73
N ASP A 217 -11.88 20.40 7.76
CA ASP A 217 -11.41 19.61 8.91
C ASP A 217 -11.59 18.09 8.72
N ILE A 218 -11.65 17.66 7.45
CA ILE A 218 -11.78 16.24 7.09
C ILE A 218 -10.48 15.51 7.42
N ALA A 219 -10.60 14.39 8.13
CA ALA A 219 -9.43 13.58 8.49
C ALA A 219 -8.77 12.97 7.24
N TRP A 220 -7.44 12.94 7.24
CA TRP A 220 -6.63 12.50 6.11
C TRP A 220 -6.94 11.10 5.55
N PRO A 221 -7.40 10.09 6.32
CA PRO A 221 -7.72 8.79 5.72
C PRO A 221 -8.79 8.89 4.63
N TRP A 222 -9.71 9.86 4.76
CA TRP A 222 -10.78 10.08 3.79
C TRP A 222 -10.29 10.67 2.47
N PHE A 223 -9.08 11.23 2.38
CA PHE A 223 -8.54 11.78 1.14
C PHE A 223 -8.45 10.71 0.04
N CYS A 224 -8.15 9.47 0.40
CA CYS A 224 -8.20 8.33 -0.52
C CYS A 224 -9.60 8.12 -1.11
N ALA A 225 -10.63 8.07 -0.25
CA ALA A 225 -12.00 7.81 -0.67
C ALA A 225 -12.55 8.97 -1.52
N ILE A 226 -12.34 10.21 -1.08
CA ILE A 226 -12.79 11.42 -1.77
C ILE A 226 -12.07 11.54 -3.11
N GLY A 227 -10.74 11.48 -3.11
CA GLY A 227 -9.93 11.58 -4.33
C GLY A 227 -10.24 10.47 -5.32
N GLY A 228 -10.38 9.23 -4.84
CA GLY A 228 -10.77 8.09 -5.67
C GLY A 228 -12.16 8.22 -6.28
N ALA A 229 -13.15 8.62 -5.49
CA ALA A 229 -14.53 8.80 -5.97
C ALA A 229 -14.62 9.92 -7.02
N VAL A 230 -14.06 11.10 -6.72
CA VAL A 230 -14.02 12.24 -7.65
C VAL A 230 -13.32 11.85 -8.95
N ASN A 231 -12.15 11.22 -8.83
CA ASN A 231 -11.39 10.81 -10.00
C ASN A 231 -12.15 9.78 -10.84
N ILE A 232 -12.78 8.76 -10.23
CA ILE A 232 -13.62 7.78 -10.94
C ILE A 232 -14.76 8.49 -11.69
N SER A 233 -15.52 9.33 -11.00
CA SER A 233 -16.67 10.02 -11.59
C SER A 233 -16.26 10.95 -12.72
N VAL A 234 -15.25 11.78 -12.51
CA VAL A 234 -14.78 12.74 -13.53
C VAL A 234 -14.15 12.01 -14.71
N SER A 235 -13.37 10.96 -14.47
CA SER A 235 -12.77 10.17 -15.55
C SER A 235 -13.81 9.55 -16.46
N LEU A 236 -14.86 8.94 -15.89
CA LEU A 236 -15.95 8.34 -16.66
C LEU A 236 -16.72 9.40 -17.45
N LEU A 237 -17.08 10.52 -16.80
CA LEU A 237 -17.82 11.60 -17.46
C LEU A 237 -17.00 12.22 -18.59
N ALA A 238 -15.73 12.56 -18.34
CA ALA A 238 -14.84 13.12 -19.34
C ALA A 238 -14.63 12.15 -20.52
N SER A 239 -14.45 10.86 -20.25
CA SER A 239 -14.30 9.85 -21.31
C SER A 239 -15.57 9.76 -22.17
N LEU A 240 -16.75 9.76 -21.55
CA LEU A 240 -18.02 9.71 -22.27
C LEU A 240 -18.31 10.98 -23.09
N ILE A 241 -17.89 12.15 -22.59
CA ILE A 241 -18.09 13.43 -23.27
C ILE A 241 -17.11 13.59 -24.44
N ILE A 242 -15.84 13.23 -24.24
CA ILE A 242 -14.77 13.49 -25.21
C ILE A 242 -14.69 12.39 -26.27
N ASP A 243 -14.71 11.13 -25.84
CA ASP A 243 -14.42 9.97 -26.69
C ASP A 243 -15.66 9.08 -26.91
N GLY A 244 -16.79 9.41 -26.31
CA GLY A 244 -18.07 8.72 -26.49
C GLY A 244 -18.16 7.36 -25.77
N ARG A 245 -19.26 6.65 -26.04
CA ARG A 245 -19.50 5.32 -25.46
C ARG A 245 -18.68 4.26 -26.21
N GLN A 246 -17.79 3.60 -25.48
CA GLN A 246 -17.00 2.47 -26.00
C GLN A 246 -17.87 1.21 -26.17
N GLU A 247 -17.70 0.52 -27.29
CA GLU A 247 -18.47 -0.68 -27.67
C GLU A 247 -17.90 -1.98 -27.10
N ASP A 248 -16.60 -2.04 -26.89
CA ASP A 248 -15.92 -3.24 -26.40
C ASP A 248 -15.16 -3.00 -25.10
N TYR A 249 -14.97 -4.07 -24.33
CA TYR A 249 -14.07 -4.05 -23.18
C TYR A 249 -12.62 -4.18 -23.67
N SER A 250 -11.71 -3.41 -23.07
CA SER A 250 -10.28 -3.61 -23.31
C SER A 250 -9.86 -5.04 -22.89
N PRO A 251 -8.96 -5.71 -23.65
CA PRO A 251 -8.44 -7.04 -23.32
C PRO A 251 -7.78 -7.10 -21.93
N TYR A 252 -7.29 -5.98 -21.41
CA TYR A 252 -6.64 -5.90 -20.09
C TYR A 252 -7.61 -5.74 -18.92
N THR A 253 -8.91 -5.55 -19.20
CA THR A 253 -9.94 -5.54 -18.15
C THR A 253 -10.19 -6.95 -17.63
N VAL A 254 -10.78 -7.08 -16.44
CA VAL A 254 -11.18 -8.38 -15.88
C VAL A 254 -12.15 -9.11 -16.81
N VAL A 255 -13.06 -8.39 -17.46
CA VAL A 255 -14.02 -8.97 -18.41
C VAL A 255 -13.31 -9.39 -19.70
N GLY A 256 -12.41 -8.56 -20.23
CA GLY A 256 -11.60 -8.87 -21.40
C GLY A 256 -10.70 -10.10 -21.20
N GLN A 257 -10.00 -10.16 -20.08
CA GLN A 257 -9.18 -11.32 -19.70
C GLN A 257 -10.03 -12.59 -19.57
N LYS A 258 -11.21 -12.53 -18.93
CA LYS A 258 -12.13 -13.68 -18.85
C LYS A 258 -12.55 -14.17 -20.24
N ALA A 259 -12.91 -13.26 -21.13
CA ALA A 259 -13.30 -13.59 -22.50
C ALA A 259 -12.15 -14.25 -23.27
N GLN A 260 -10.92 -13.75 -23.09
CA GLN A 260 -9.71 -14.32 -23.69
C GLN A 260 -9.43 -15.74 -23.17
N TYR A 261 -9.54 -15.98 -21.86
CA TYR A 261 -9.37 -17.32 -21.28
C TYR A 261 -10.37 -18.33 -21.84
N LEU A 262 -11.63 -17.93 -22.01
CA LEU A 262 -12.65 -18.76 -22.66
C LEU A 262 -12.31 -19.04 -24.13
N ALA A 263 -11.92 -18.01 -24.88
CA ALA A 263 -11.61 -18.13 -26.30
C ALA A 263 -10.38 -19.03 -26.57
N GLU A 264 -9.38 -18.97 -25.69
CA GLU A 264 -8.16 -19.80 -25.76
C GLU A 264 -8.35 -21.21 -25.17
N GLY A 265 -9.51 -21.51 -24.57
CA GLY A 265 -9.77 -22.80 -23.91
C GLY A 265 -8.87 -23.07 -22.71
N ARG A 266 -8.40 -22.01 -22.02
CA ARG A 266 -7.48 -22.12 -20.90
C ARG A 266 -8.21 -22.55 -19.63
N GLU A 267 -7.55 -23.36 -18.81
CA GLU A 267 -8.10 -23.76 -17.51
C GLU A 267 -8.28 -22.55 -16.59
N GLU A 268 -9.44 -22.47 -15.91
CA GLU A 268 -9.70 -21.36 -14.99
C GLU A 268 -8.95 -21.48 -13.66
N LYS A 269 -8.39 -22.66 -13.38
CA LYS A 269 -7.71 -22.99 -12.14
C LYS A 269 -6.38 -23.67 -12.40
N ASP A 270 -5.41 -23.36 -11.54
CA ASP A 270 -4.19 -24.12 -11.37
C ASP A 270 -4.23 -24.76 -9.97
N GLY A 271 -4.50 -26.07 -9.93
CA GLY A 271 -4.81 -26.81 -8.71
C GLY A 271 -6.02 -26.22 -7.98
N ASN A 272 -5.81 -25.71 -6.76
CA ASN A 272 -6.88 -25.14 -5.93
C ASN A 272 -7.10 -23.62 -6.14
N TRP A 273 -6.31 -22.99 -7.03
CA TRP A 273 -6.26 -21.53 -7.15
C TRP A 273 -6.83 -21.08 -8.48
N PHE A 274 -7.70 -20.07 -8.46
CA PHE A 274 -8.14 -19.44 -9.70
C PHE A 274 -6.98 -18.68 -10.37
N VAL A 275 -6.74 -18.92 -11.65
CA VAL A 275 -5.80 -18.13 -12.47
C VAL A 275 -6.50 -16.99 -13.19
N VAL A 276 -7.82 -17.09 -13.38
CA VAL A 276 -8.62 -16.08 -14.07
C VAL A 276 -8.86 -14.88 -13.16
N PRO A 277 -8.62 -13.63 -13.62
CA PRO A 277 -8.92 -12.43 -12.88
C PRO A 277 -10.40 -12.35 -12.44
N GLY A 278 -10.68 -11.71 -11.31
CA GLY A 278 -12.04 -11.46 -10.82
C GLY A 278 -12.79 -12.69 -10.27
N ARG A 279 -12.07 -13.76 -9.92
CA ARG A 279 -12.55 -14.85 -9.06
C ARG A 279 -11.83 -14.79 -7.71
N VAL A 280 -12.55 -15.07 -6.63
CA VAL A 280 -12.01 -15.06 -5.27
C VAL A 280 -11.94 -16.50 -4.74
N ASP A 281 -10.78 -16.92 -4.25
CA ASP A 281 -10.60 -18.26 -3.70
C ASP A 281 -11.29 -18.40 -2.34
N LYS A 282 -11.85 -19.60 -2.07
CA LYS A 282 -12.66 -19.87 -0.86
C LYS A 282 -11.96 -19.49 0.44
N ILE A 283 -10.66 -19.77 0.53
CA ILE A 283 -9.84 -19.46 1.72
C ILE A 283 -9.79 -17.97 2.03
N SER A 284 -9.94 -17.10 1.03
CA SER A 284 -9.93 -15.64 1.21
C SER A 284 -11.14 -15.15 2.01
N TYR A 285 -12.27 -15.87 1.98
CA TYR A 285 -13.44 -15.51 2.79
C TYR A 285 -13.19 -15.73 4.29
N TYR A 286 -12.25 -16.60 4.69
CA TYR A 286 -11.87 -16.74 6.10
C TYR A 286 -11.18 -15.49 6.65
N LEU A 287 -10.63 -14.61 5.81
CA LEU A 287 -10.15 -13.30 6.27
C LEU A 287 -11.28 -12.40 6.74
N LEU A 288 -12.49 -12.51 6.15
CA LEU A 288 -13.67 -11.78 6.63
C LEU A 288 -14.15 -12.33 7.98
N ALA A 289 -14.09 -13.65 8.15
CA ALA A 289 -14.38 -14.28 9.44
C ALA A 289 -13.35 -13.87 10.50
N LEU A 290 -12.06 -13.83 10.16
CA LEU A 290 -11.01 -13.31 11.03
C LEU A 290 -11.26 -11.84 11.39
N PHE A 291 -11.62 -11.00 10.42
CA PHE A 291 -11.94 -9.59 10.67
C PHE A 291 -13.10 -9.43 11.69
N ALA A 292 -14.19 -10.18 11.51
CA ALA A 292 -15.29 -10.18 12.47
C ALA A 292 -14.86 -10.68 13.86
N ALA A 293 -14.07 -11.75 13.91
CA ALA A 293 -13.50 -12.29 15.14
C ALA A 293 -12.56 -11.28 15.83
N THR A 294 -11.75 -10.54 15.07
CA THR A 294 -10.89 -9.46 15.56
C THR A 294 -11.71 -8.35 16.18
N ILE A 295 -12.80 -7.90 15.55
CA ILE A 295 -13.68 -6.88 16.14
C ILE A 295 -14.27 -7.37 17.46
N ALA A 296 -14.80 -8.60 17.49
CA ALA A 296 -15.37 -9.19 18.70
C ALA A 296 -14.31 -9.33 19.81
N PHE A 297 -13.11 -9.77 19.47
CA PHE A 297 -11.98 -9.86 20.39
C PHE A 297 -11.58 -8.50 20.95
N LEU A 298 -11.42 -7.48 20.11
CA LEU A 298 -11.03 -6.14 20.56
C LEU A 298 -12.10 -5.50 21.46
N TYR A 299 -13.38 -5.74 21.17
CA TYR A 299 -14.48 -5.30 22.04
C TYR A 299 -14.39 -5.95 23.42
N LEU A 300 -14.27 -7.29 23.47
CA LEU A 300 -14.13 -8.03 24.73
C LEU A 300 -12.84 -7.66 25.50
N PHE A 301 -11.75 -7.42 24.77
CA PHE A 301 -10.48 -7.03 25.36
C PHE A 301 -10.54 -5.64 25.97
N ASN A 302 -11.26 -4.70 25.35
CA ASN A 302 -11.49 -3.38 25.92
C ASN A 302 -12.28 -3.46 27.25
N ASP A 303 -13.25 -4.36 27.35
CA ASP A 303 -14.02 -4.58 28.59
C ASP A 303 -13.17 -5.22 29.71
N LEU A 304 -12.03 -5.83 29.38
CA LEU A 304 -11.10 -6.45 30.33
C LEU A 304 -10.04 -5.47 30.87
N ILE A 305 -9.84 -4.32 30.23
CA ILE A 305 -8.89 -3.30 30.69
C ILE A 305 -9.67 -2.31 31.57
N PRO A 306 -9.37 -2.22 32.88
CA PRO A 306 -10.06 -1.32 33.81
C PRO A 306 -9.75 0.17 33.55
#